data_AF-A0A3M1ZCA8-F1
#
_entry.id   AF-A0A3M1ZCA8-F1
#
_cell.length_a   1.000
_cell.length_b   1.000
_cell.length_c   1.000
_cell.angle_alpha   90.00
_cell.angle_beta   90.00
_cell.angle_gamma   90.00
#
_symmetry.space_group_name_H-M   'P 1'
#
loop_
_entity.id
_entity.type
_entity.pdbx_description
1 polymer ?
#
loop_
_entity_poly.entity_id
_entity_poly.type
_entity_poly.pdbx_seq_one_letter_code
_entity_poly.pdbx_strand_id
1 'polypeptide(L)'
;FVPQHRERIFIVGFDKSEFKGEENFVFPQLPKPRYAIKDILESEVDEKYTLSDKLWGYLQEYARKHKAKGNGFGFGLVDVNGISRTLSARYYKDGSEILIPQKNKNPRRLTPRECARLQGYPETFIIPVSDAQAYRQFGNSVVMPLVHHIGKNIVEILINHESRNLKKDI
;
A
#
# COMPACT_ATOMS: atom_id res chain seq x y z
N PHE A 1 -0.86 8.67 4.67
CA PHE A 1 0.26 8.67 3.72
C PHE A 1 -0.18 8.39 2.28
N VAL A 2 -1.02 7.39 2.05
CA VAL A 2 -1.49 6.95 0.72
C VAL A 2 -3.01 6.71 0.75
N PRO A 3 -3.73 6.71 -0.39
CA PRO A 3 -5.19 6.53 -0.43
C PRO A 3 -5.60 5.05 -0.29
N GLN A 4 -5.19 4.41 0.81
CA GLN A 4 -5.44 3.00 1.09
C GLN A 4 -5.65 2.75 2.58
N HIS A 5 -6.65 1.93 2.91
CA HIS A 5 -6.72 1.26 4.19
C HIS A 5 -5.65 0.15 4.24
N ARG A 6 -4.60 0.33 5.05
CA ARG A 6 -3.57 -0.68 5.30
C ARG A 6 -2.97 -0.50 6.69
N GLU A 7 -3.48 -1.28 7.63
CA GLU A 7 -2.99 -1.28 9.01
C GLU A 7 -1.92 -2.35 9.21
N ARG A 8 -0.87 -2.02 9.95
CA ARG A 8 0.25 -2.90 10.31
C ARG A 8 0.72 -2.56 11.71
N ILE A 9 1.13 -3.58 12.46
CA ILE A 9 1.83 -3.41 13.74
C ILE A 9 3.32 -3.30 13.43
N PHE A 10 3.97 -2.29 13.98
CA PHE A 10 5.41 -2.11 13.93
C PHE A 10 5.98 -2.26 15.34
N ILE A 11 7.08 -3.01 15.47
CA ILE A 11 7.81 -3.20 16.72
C ILE A 11 9.22 -2.67 16.47
N VAL A 12 9.65 -1.71 17.29
CA VAL A 12 11.00 -1.14 17.26
C VAL A 12 11.65 -1.46 18.60
N GLY A 13 12.82 -2.11 18.56
CA GLY A 13 13.57 -2.50 19.74
C GLY A 13 14.96 -1.88 19.72
N PHE A 14 15.41 -1.42 20.88
CA PHE A 14 16.77 -0.92 21.13
C PHE A 14 17.45 -1.86 22.11
N ASP A 15 18.74 -2.14 21.90
CA ASP A 15 19.49 -3.00 22.81
C ASP A 15 19.69 -2.31 24.16
N LYS A 16 19.30 -2.98 25.25
CA LYS A 16 19.42 -2.45 26.60
C LYS A 16 20.88 -2.28 27.04
N SER A 17 21.80 -3.13 26.58
CA SER A 17 23.22 -2.99 26.97
C SER A 17 23.84 -1.71 26.41
N GLU A 18 23.45 -1.37 25.18
CA GLU A 18 23.95 -0.21 24.45
C GLU A 18 23.21 1.07 24.87
N PHE A 19 21.87 1.08 24.76
CA PHE A 19 21.07 2.30 24.92
C PHE A 19 20.73 2.62 26.37
N LYS A 20 20.76 1.63 27.27
CA LYS A 20 20.51 1.80 28.72
C LYS A 20 19.17 2.47 29.06
N GLY A 21 18.18 2.41 28.17
CA GLY A 21 16.89 3.09 28.33
C GLY A 21 16.94 4.60 28.06
N GLU A 22 18.04 5.11 27.50
CA GLU A 22 18.21 6.52 27.13
C GLU A 22 17.80 6.82 25.67
N GLU A 23 17.19 5.85 24.98
CA GLU A 23 16.56 6.07 23.69
C GLU A 23 15.29 6.92 23.82
N ASN A 24 15.19 7.99 23.03
CA ASN A 24 14.01 8.85 22.98
C ASN A 24 13.22 8.60 21.69
N PHE A 25 12.84 7.35 21.44
CA PHE A 25 12.08 6.99 20.23
C PHE A 25 10.60 7.32 20.35
N VAL A 26 10.07 7.94 19.31
CA VAL A 26 8.65 8.20 19.13
C VAL A 26 8.27 7.80 17.71
N PHE A 27 7.16 7.07 17.58
CA PHE A 27 6.59 6.77 16.27
C PHE A 27 6.15 8.06 15.57
N PRO A 28 6.32 8.16 14.23
CA PRO A 28 5.94 9.36 13.51
C PRO A 28 4.43 9.61 13.62
N GLN A 29 4.06 10.87 13.81
CA GLN A 29 2.65 11.26 13.72
C GLN A 29 2.17 11.10 12.27
N LEU A 30 0.99 10.51 12.11
CA LEU A 30 0.40 10.34 10.79
C LEU A 30 -0.04 11.71 10.24
N PRO A 31 0.29 12.04 8.98
CA PRO A 31 -0.19 13.27 8.37
C PRO A 31 -1.71 13.19 8.16
N LYS A 32 -2.38 14.35 8.13
CA LYS A 32 -3.79 14.42 7.72
C LYS A 32 -3.97 13.74 6.35
N PRO A 33 -5.00 12.88 6.19
CA PRO A 33 -5.30 12.28 4.89
C PRO A 33 -5.51 13.39 3.85
N ARG A 34 -4.74 13.33 2.75
CA ARG A 34 -4.79 14.33 1.68
C ARG A 34 -4.94 13.75 0.28
N TYR A 35 -4.71 12.46 0.14
CA TYR A 35 -4.73 11.78 -1.16
C TYR A 35 -5.99 10.96 -1.31
N ALA A 36 -6.45 10.89 -2.55
CA ALA A 36 -7.53 10.05 -3.03
C ALA A 36 -7.02 9.13 -4.14
N ILE A 37 -7.84 8.15 -4.51
CA ILE A 37 -7.48 7.17 -5.54
C ILE A 37 -7.14 7.85 -6.88
N LYS A 38 -7.87 8.89 -7.26
CA LYS A 38 -7.57 9.66 -8.48
C LYS A 38 -6.12 10.17 -8.56
N ASP A 39 -5.47 10.42 -7.42
CA ASP A 39 -4.12 11.00 -7.38
C ASP A 39 -3.03 9.98 -7.74
N ILE A 40 -3.37 8.69 -7.77
CA ILE A 40 -2.43 7.62 -8.14
C ILE A 40 -2.66 7.08 -9.55
N LEU A 41 -3.78 7.43 -10.19
CA LEU A 41 -4.17 6.83 -11.48
C LEU A 41 -3.32 7.37 -12.63
N GLU A 42 -3.04 6.51 -13.59
CA GLU A 42 -2.46 6.92 -14.88
C GLU A 42 -3.54 7.55 -15.77
N SER A 43 -3.15 8.56 -16.55
CA SER A 43 -4.04 9.23 -17.50
C SER A 43 -4.44 8.31 -18.65
N GLU A 44 -3.52 7.47 -19.10
CA GLU A 44 -3.70 6.51 -20.18
C GLU A 44 -3.30 5.12 -19.68
N VAL A 45 -4.19 4.14 -19.89
CA VAL A 45 -4.03 2.77 -19.39
C VAL A 45 -4.37 1.80 -20.50
N ASP A 46 -3.51 0.81 -20.70
CA ASP A 46 -3.69 -0.28 -21.66
C ASP A 46 -5.00 -1.05 -21.40
N GLU A 47 -5.74 -1.36 -22.46
CA GLU A 47 -7.01 -2.07 -22.37
C GLU A 47 -6.87 -3.46 -21.72
N LYS A 48 -5.68 -4.08 -21.73
CA LYS A 48 -5.42 -5.37 -21.05
C LYS A 48 -5.73 -5.35 -19.55
N TYR A 49 -5.78 -4.18 -18.92
CA TYR A 49 -6.15 -4.05 -17.50
C TYR A 49 -7.66 -3.99 -17.28
N THR A 50 -8.45 -3.70 -18.31
CA THR A 50 -9.92 -3.77 -18.28
C THR A 50 -10.36 -5.22 -18.12
N LEU A 51 -11.29 -5.47 -17.21
CA LEU A 51 -11.79 -6.83 -17.01
C LEU A 51 -12.55 -7.33 -18.23
N SER A 52 -12.31 -8.58 -18.62
CA SER A 52 -13.12 -9.24 -19.64
C SER A 52 -14.56 -9.44 -19.14
N ASP A 53 -15.53 -9.50 -20.05
CA ASP A 53 -16.94 -9.72 -19.72
C ASP A 53 -17.15 -10.98 -18.89
N LYS A 54 -16.40 -12.04 -19.21
CA LYS A 54 -16.43 -13.30 -18.47
C LYS A 54 -15.99 -13.12 -17.01
N LEU A 55 -14.87 -12.43 -16.77
CA LEU A 55 -14.36 -12.23 -15.42
C LEU A 55 -15.26 -11.26 -14.64
N TRP A 56 -15.72 -10.19 -15.28
CA TRP A 56 -16.61 -9.23 -14.66
C TRP A 56 -17.95 -9.88 -14.24
N GLY A 57 -18.58 -10.63 -15.15
CA GLY A 57 -19.80 -11.37 -14.85
C GLY A 57 -19.61 -12.40 -13.74
N TYR A 58 -18.46 -13.09 -13.70
CA TYR A 58 -18.12 -14.00 -12.60
C TYR A 58 -18.06 -13.27 -11.24
N LEU A 59 -17.37 -12.12 -11.17
CA LEU A 59 -17.24 -11.35 -9.94
C LEU A 59 -18.60 -10.80 -9.46
N GLN A 60 -19.45 -10.36 -10.38
CA GLN A 60 -20.82 -9.91 -10.09
C GLN A 60 -21.67 -11.04 -9.50
N GLU A 61 -21.66 -12.21 -10.12
CA GLU A 61 -22.41 -13.37 -9.65
C GLU A 61 -21.88 -13.90 -8.31
N TYR A 62 -20.55 -13.92 -8.13
CA TYR A 62 -19.92 -14.29 -6.88
C TYR A 62 -20.36 -13.36 -5.73
N ALA A 63 -20.30 -12.03 -5.94
CA ALA A 63 -20.76 -11.06 -4.96
C ALA A 63 -22.25 -11.23 -4.63
N ARG A 64 -23.11 -11.46 -5.65
CA ARG A 64 -24.55 -11.70 -5.47
C ARG A 64 -24.82 -12.94 -4.61
N LYS A 65 -24.15 -14.07 -4.90
CA LYS A 65 -24.28 -15.33 -4.15
C LYS A 65 -23.85 -15.16 -2.68
N HIS A 66 -22.75 -14.45 -2.44
CA HIS A 66 -22.27 -14.24 -1.07
C HIS A 66 -23.17 -13.28 -0.28
N LYS A 67 -23.66 -12.21 -0.91
CA LYS A 67 -24.63 -11.29 -0.29
C LYS A 67 -25.93 -11.99 0.09
N ALA A 68 -26.45 -12.87 -0.77
CA ALA A 68 -27.65 -13.67 -0.47
C ALA A 68 -27.49 -14.59 0.75
N LYS A 69 -26.25 -14.98 1.09
CA LYS A 69 -25.91 -15.77 2.27
C LYS A 69 -25.61 -14.91 3.51
N GLY A 70 -25.84 -13.60 3.46
CA GLY A 70 -25.52 -12.66 4.54
C GLY A 70 -24.03 -12.33 4.69
N ASN A 71 -23.19 -12.67 3.69
CA ASN A 71 -21.75 -12.42 3.74
C ASN A 71 -21.36 -11.17 2.92
N GLY A 72 -20.29 -10.50 3.34
CA GLY A 72 -19.73 -9.31 2.67
C GLY A 72 -18.66 -9.59 1.61
N PHE A 73 -18.52 -10.84 1.12
CA PHE A 73 -17.51 -11.20 0.11
C PHE A 73 -17.93 -10.76 -1.31
N GLY A 74 -16.96 -10.38 -2.13
CA GLY A 74 -17.18 -9.89 -3.49
C GLY A 74 -16.01 -9.07 -4.00
N PHE A 75 -16.29 -8.19 -4.94
CA PHE A 75 -15.32 -7.22 -5.45
C PHE A 75 -15.45 -5.85 -4.75
N GLY A 76 -14.43 -5.01 -4.85
CA GLY A 76 -14.40 -3.64 -4.37
C GLY A 76 -14.35 -2.67 -5.54
N LEU A 77 -15.48 -2.07 -5.90
CA LEU A 77 -15.51 -0.94 -6.83
C LEU A 77 -15.16 0.33 -6.06
N VAL A 78 -14.15 1.04 -6.53
CA VAL A 78 -13.53 2.15 -5.78
C VAL A 78 -14.23 3.48 -6.10
N ASP A 79 -14.48 4.28 -5.07
CA ASP A 79 -14.71 5.72 -5.25
C ASP A 79 -13.37 6.40 -5.52
N VAL A 80 -13.23 7.00 -6.71
CA VAL A 80 -12.01 7.67 -7.14
C VAL A 80 -11.64 8.89 -6.27
N ASN A 81 -12.61 9.47 -5.55
CA ASN A 81 -12.36 10.54 -4.58
C ASN A 81 -12.10 10.02 -3.16
N GLY A 82 -12.24 8.70 -2.95
CA GLY A 82 -12.03 8.05 -1.66
C GLY A 82 -10.69 7.32 -1.58
N ILE A 83 -10.66 6.31 -0.71
CA ILE A 83 -9.52 5.43 -0.46
C ILE A 83 -9.90 3.98 -0.78
N SER A 84 -8.89 3.18 -1.14
CA SER A 84 -9.06 1.76 -1.46
C SER A 84 -9.03 0.86 -0.24
N ARG A 85 -9.51 -0.38 -0.42
CA ARG A 85 -9.19 -1.51 0.46
C ARG A 85 -7.69 -1.86 0.37
N THR A 86 -7.24 -2.74 1.27
CA THR A 86 -5.87 -3.26 1.25
C THR A 86 -5.56 -3.96 -0.08
N LEU A 87 -4.51 -3.51 -0.76
CA LEU A 87 -3.88 -4.25 -1.87
C LEU A 87 -3.24 -5.51 -1.27
N SER A 88 -3.85 -6.67 -1.53
CA SER A 88 -3.41 -7.94 -0.96
C SER A 88 -2.41 -8.65 -1.87
N ALA A 89 -1.68 -9.62 -1.32
CA ALA A 89 -0.84 -10.51 -2.11
C ALA A 89 -1.63 -11.40 -3.08
N ARG A 90 -2.96 -11.50 -2.95
CA ARG A 90 -3.84 -12.23 -3.87
C ARG A 90 -4.33 -11.40 -5.05
N TYR A 91 -4.06 -10.09 -5.06
CA TYR A 91 -4.50 -9.16 -6.11
C TYR A 91 -4.11 -9.62 -7.53
N TYR A 92 -2.99 -10.34 -7.67
CA TYR A 92 -2.53 -10.89 -8.95
C TYR A 92 -3.54 -11.85 -9.62
N LYS A 93 -4.48 -12.45 -8.86
CA LYS A 93 -5.43 -13.44 -9.38
C LYS A 93 -6.49 -12.78 -10.25
N ASP A 94 -7.25 -11.86 -9.67
CA ASP A 94 -8.41 -11.23 -10.31
C ASP A 94 -8.51 -9.72 -10.05
N GLY A 95 -7.69 -9.17 -9.15
CA GLY A 95 -7.72 -7.77 -8.75
C GLY A 95 -9.00 -7.33 -8.05
N SER A 96 -9.80 -8.29 -7.56
CA SER A 96 -11.16 -8.05 -7.10
C SER A 96 -11.26 -7.08 -5.92
N GLU A 97 -10.21 -6.91 -5.11
CA GLU A 97 -10.25 -6.02 -3.95
C GLU A 97 -10.31 -4.53 -4.32
N ILE A 98 -9.78 -4.16 -5.49
CA ILE A 98 -9.60 -2.77 -5.94
C ILE A 98 -9.83 -2.70 -7.45
N LEU A 99 -11.05 -2.36 -7.85
CA LEU A 99 -11.45 -2.15 -9.24
C LEU A 99 -11.77 -0.67 -9.49
N ILE A 100 -11.20 -0.12 -10.55
CA ILE A 100 -11.41 1.27 -10.97
C ILE A 100 -12.60 1.33 -11.92
N PRO A 101 -13.66 2.11 -11.60
CA PRO A 101 -14.81 2.25 -12.48
C PRO A 101 -14.42 2.95 -13.78
N GLN A 102 -15.05 2.53 -14.88
CA GLN A 102 -14.88 3.13 -16.21
C GLN A 102 -16.23 3.51 -16.79
N LYS A 103 -16.27 4.57 -17.60
CA LYS A 103 -17.47 4.97 -18.32
C LYS A 103 -17.64 4.04 -19.53
N ASN A 104 -18.82 3.42 -19.66
CA ASN A 104 -19.20 2.56 -20.78
C ASN A 104 -18.28 1.35 -21.04
N LYS A 105 -17.48 0.95 -20.04
CA LYS A 105 -16.60 -0.23 -20.09
C LYS A 105 -16.71 -0.97 -18.75
N ASN A 106 -16.31 -2.23 -18.73
CA ASN A 106 -16.11 -2.95 -17.47
C ASN A 106 -15.08 -2.22 -16.60
N PRO A 107 -15.10 -2.41 -15.27
CA PRO A 107 -14.05 -1.90 -14.41
C PRO A 107 -12.68 -2.48 -14.81
N ARG A 108 -11.61 -1.77 -14.47
CA ARG A 108 -10.23 -2.27 -14.63
C ARG A 108 -9.56 -2.53 -13.31
N ARG A 109 -8.50 -3.32 -13.37
CA ARG A 109 -7.50 -3.43 -12.30
C ARG A 109 -6.59 -2.20 -12.31
N LEU A 110 -5.90 -1.99 -11.19
CA LEU A 110 -4.76 -1.11 -11.10
C LEU A 110 -3.62 -1.66 -11.98
N THR A 111 -2.84 -0.78 -12.60
CA THR A 111 -1.58 -1.17 -13.23
C THR A 111 -0.51 -1.44 -12.16
N PRO A 112 0.64 -2.08 -12.50
CA PRO A 112 1.78 -2.18 -11.60
C PRO A 112 2.31 -0.81 -11.14
N ARG A 113 2.29 0.21 -12.02
CA ARG A 113 2.70 1.56 -11.66
C ARG A 113 1.73 2.20 -10.66
N GLU A 114 0.43 2.07 -10.87
CA GLU A 114 -0.58 2.55 -9.92
C GLU A 114 -0.50 1.81 -8.58
N CYS A 115 -0.18 0.50 -8.59
CA CYS A 115 0.11 -0.26 -7.37
C CYS A 115 1.33 0.29 -6.61
N ALA A 116 2.40 0.64 -7.34
CA ALA A 116 3.59 1.26 -6.76
C ALA A 116 3.25 2.61 -6.10
N ARG A 117 2.49 3.47 -6.80
CA ARG A 117 2.00 4.76 -6.26
C ARG A 117 1.08 4.56 -5.06
N LEU A 118 0.23 3.53 -5.06
CA LEU A 118 -0.65 3.18 -3.95
C LEU A 118 0.14 2.77 -2.69
N GLN A 119 1.28 2.11 -2.85
CA GLN A 119 2.21 1.83 -1.74
C GLN A 119 3.13 3.03 -1.42
N GLY A 120 3.06 4.10 -2.21
CA GLY A 120 3.80 5.34 -2.02
C GLY A 120 5.24 5.31 -2.55
N TYR A 121 5.58 4.39 -3.45
CA TYR A 121 6.88 4.40 -4.14
C TYR A 121 7.00 5.61 -5.07
N PRO A 122 8.23 6.14 -5.29
CA PRO A 122 8.45 7.25 -6.19
C PRO A 122 8.18 6.85 -7.65
N GLU A 123 7.93 7.85 -8.51
CA GLU A 123 7.67 7.61 -9.93
C GLU A 123 8.87 6.96 -10.64
N THR A 124 10.08 7.23 -10.16
CA THR A 124 11.34 6.64 -10.65
C THR A 124 11.53 5.17 -10.27
N PHE A 125 10.64 4.57 -9.46
CA PHE A 125 10.75 3.17 -9.06
C PHE A 125 10.63 2.25 -10.27
N ILE A 126 11.65 1.42 -10.50
CA ILE A 126 11.72 0.51 -11.65
C ILE A 126 10.96 -0.78 -11.32
N ILE A 127 10.14 -1.27 -12.27
CA ILE A 127 9.39 -2.52 -12.14
C ILE A 127 9.92 -3.52 -13.20
N PRO A 128 11.00 -4.28 -12.90
CA PRO A 128 11.68 -5.13 -13.88
C PRO A 128 11.08 -6.54 -13.97
N VAL A 129 9.82 -6.72 -13.55
CA VAL A 129 9.16 -8.03 -13.42
C VAL A 129 7.81 -8.03 -14.10
N SER A 130 7.24 -9.22 -14.33
CA SER A 130 5.88 -9.34 -14.89
C SER A 130 4.82 -8.71 -13.98
N ASP A 131 3.68 -8.30 -14.58
CA ASP A 131 2.53 -7.74 -13.84
C ASP A 131 2.13 -8.64 -12.66
N ALA A 132 2.05 -9.95 -12.87
CA ALA A 132 1.68 -10.91 -11.83
C ALA A 132 2.66 -10.92 -10.66
N GLN A 133 3.96 -10.83 -10.93
CA GLN A 133 4.99 -10.73 -9.88
C GLN A 133 4.93 -9.37 -9.19
N ALA A 134 4.76 -8.28 -9.94
CA ALA A 134 4.64 -6.94 -9.40
C ALA A 134 3.45 -6.83 -8.42
N TYR A 135 2.27 -7.35 -8.78
CA TYR A 135 1.11 -7.38 -7.89
C TYR A 135 1.39 -8.15 -6.59
N ARG A 136 2.10 -9.28 -6.67
CA ARG A 136 2.50 -10.04 -5.46
C ARG A 136 3.49 -9.26 -4.59
N GLN A 137 4.47 -8.61 -5.21
CA GLN A 137 5.47 -7.80 -4.50
C GLN A 137 4.82 -6.61 -3.80
N PHE A 138 4.01 -5.81 -4.52
CA PHE A 138 3.32 -4.66 -3.93
C PHE A 138 2.25 -5.06 -2.91
N GLY A 139 1.53 -6.17 -3.15
CA GLY A 139 0.56 -6.72 -2.19
C GLY A 139 1.19 -7.18 -0.88
N ASN A 140 2.43 -7.69 -0.92
CA ASN A 140 3.23 -8.05 0.26
C ASN A 140 4.03 -6.88 0.85
N SER A 141 4.10 -5.73 0.18
CA SER A 141 4.91 -4.60 0.62
C SER A 141 4.28 -3.85 1.80
N VAL A 142 4.98 -2.81 2.25
CA VAL A 142 4.59 -1.87 3.29
C VAL A 142 4.32 -0.50 2.67
N VAL A 143 3.59 0.36 3.38
CA VAL A 143 3.40 1.75 2.95
C VAL A 143 4.75 2.48 3.05
N MET A 144 5.40 2.71 1.92
CA MET A 144 6.79 3.20 1.84
C MET A 144 6.99 4.49 2.64
N PRO A 145 6.15 5.55 2.52
CA PRO A 145 6.34 6.76 3.29
C PRO A 145 6.30 6.55 4.81
N LEU A 146 5.44 5.66 5.32
CA LEU A 146 5.38 5.38 6.76
C LEU A 146 6.68 4.75 7.24
N VAL A 147 7.16 3.74 6.52
CA VAL A 147 8.40 3.04 6.87
C VAL A 147 9.62 3.94 6.74
N HIS A 148 9.63 4.84 5.75
CA HIS A 148 10.65 5.87 5.62
C HIS A 148 10.72 6.77 6.86
N HIS A 149 9.58 7.24 7.38
CA HIS A 149 9.56 8.09 8.59
C HIS A 149 9.99 7.31 9.84
N ILE A 150 9.56 6.05 10.00
CA ILE A 150 10.03 5.20 11.10
C ILE A 150 11.55 5.02 11.02
N GLY A 151 12.07 4.68 9.84
CA GLY A 151 13.50 4.48 9.61
C GLY A 151 14.31 5.74 9.87
N LYS A 152 13.82 6.91 9.44
CA LYS A 152 14.46 8.20 9.71
C LYS A 152 14.58 8.46 11.22
N ASN A 153 13.51 8.25 11.99
CA ASN A 153 13.55 8.42 13.44
C ASN A 153 14.55 7.45 14.11
N ILE A 154 14.63 6.20 13.63
CA ILE A 154 15.63 5.24 14.13
C ILE A 154 17.04 5.76 13.87
N VAL A 155 17.34 6.18 12.64
CA VAL A 155 18.67 6.69 12.26
C VAL A 155 19.08 7.90 13.09
N GLU A 156 18.16 8.84 13.33
CA GLU A 156 18.43 10.01 14.18
C GLU A 156 18.82 9.61 15.62
N ILE A 157 18.20 8.56 16.17
CA ILE A 157 18.55 8.05 17.50
C ILE A 157 19.92 7.41 17.52
N LEU A 158 20.26 6.63 16.48
CA LEU A 158 21.59 6.01 16.36
C LEU A 158 22.69 7.08 16.33
N ILE A 159 22.53 8.11 15.49
CA ILE A 159 23.50 9.21 15.36
C ILE A 159 23.65 9.98 16.68
N ASN A 160 22.54 10.27 17.36
CA ASN A 160 22.55 10.97 18.65
C ASN A 160 23.17 10.12 19.77
N HIS A 161 23.03 8.79 19.70
CA HIS A 161 23.66 7.87 20.65
C HIS A 161 25.17 7.83 20.45
N GLU A 162 25.64 7.64 19.21
CA GLU A 162 27.08 7.67 18.87
C GLU A 162 27.73 9.00 19.28
N SER A 163 27.08 10.12 18.98
CA SER A 163 27.58 11.45 19.33
C SER A 163 27.68 11.68 20.85
N ARG A 164 26.81 11.05 21.66
CA ARG A 164 26.90 11.10 23.13
C ARG A 164 28.06 10.26 23.66
N ASN A 165 28.32 9.10 23.05
CA ASN A 165 29.42 8.23 23.47
C ASN A 165 30.78 8.86 23.14
N LEU A 166 30.95 9.43 21.95
CA LEU A 166 32.18 10.14 21.58
C LEU A 166 32.53 11.32 22.51
N LYS A 167 31.52 11.98 23.08
CA LYS A 167 31.71 13.06 24.06
C LYS A 167 32.05 12.56 25.47
N LYS A 168 31.81 11.27 25.79
CA LYS A 168 32.16 10.67 27.08
C LYS A 168 33.62 10.18 27.09
N ASP A 169 34.21 9.97 25.93
CA ASP A 169 35.59 9.46 25.77
C ASP A 169 36.65 10.58 25.64
N ILE A 170 36.26 11.85 25.78
CA ILE A 170 37.13 13.05 25.80
C ILE A 170 37.03 13.70 27.18
#